data_AF-A0A2I1DPC8-F1
#
_entry.id   AF-A0A2I1DPC8-F1
#
_cell.length_a   1.000
_cell.length_b   1.000
_cell.length_c   1.000
_cell.angle_alpha   90.00
_cell.angle_beta   90.00
_cell.angle_gamma   90.00
#
_symmetry.space_group_name_H-M   'P 1'
#
loop_
_entity.id
_entity.type
_entity.pdbx_description
1 polymer ?
#
loop_
_entity_poly.entity_id
_entity_poly.type
_entity_poly.pdbx_seq_one_letter_code
_entity_poly.pdbx_strand_id
1 'polypeptide(L)'
;MPAWIPQLGKTLYIPSGPKGEHLFVVILGPKLLSSYGQQELYVIVPICSAIPNIEHECPLDPSCHPFLRHDSYADFSNAQIRNKSDLCEYVAKSLWRAGEDVSAAVLNRITESLFKSKRIPRYIKRDFL
;
A
#
# COMPACT_ATOMS: atom_id res chain seq x y z
N MET A 1 -16.55 -16.89 4.17
CA MET A 1 -15.96 -15.59 4.56
C MET A 1 -16.30 -14.59 3.47
N PRO A 2 -16.64 -13.32 3.78
CA PRO A 2 -16.87 -12.32 2.75
C PRO A 2 -15.60 -12.17 1.90
N ALA A 3 -15.77 -12.05 0.58
CA ALA A 3 -14.66 -11.79 -0.31
C ALA A 3 -14.01 -10.45 0.06
N TRP A 4 -12.69 -10.43 0.18
CA TRP A 4 -11.96 -9.19 0.39
C TRP A 4 -12.07 -8.33 -0.88
N ILE A 5 -12.30 -7.03 -0.72
CA ILE A 5 -12.46 -6.08 -1.81
C ILE A 5 -11.47 -4.93 -1.59
N PRO A 6 -10.67 -4.55 -2.61
CA PRO A 6 -9.75 -3.43 -2.47
C PRO A 6 -10.52 -2.12 -2.34
N GLN A 7 -10.20 -1.39 -1.28
CA GLN A 7 -10.70 -0.04 -1.00
C GLN A 7 -9.58 0.76 -0.35
N LEU A 8 -9.66 2.08 -0.41
CA LEU A 8 -8.67 2.96 0.21
C LEU A 8 -8.58 2.68 1.71
N GLY A 9 -7.36 2.60 2.23
CA GLY A 9 -7.08 2.28 3.63
C GLY A 9 -7.13 0.79 3.98
N LYS A 10 -7.62 -0.09 3.08
CA LYS A 10 -7.48 -1.54 3.27
C LYS A 10 -6.01 -1.94 3.27
N THR A 11 -5.69 -2.94 4.07
CA THR A 11 -4.32 -3.45 4.16
C THR A 11 -4.20 -4.92 3.79
N LEU A 12 -3.00 -5.29 3.38
CA LEU A 12 -2.61 -6.64 3.00
C LEU A 12 -1.27 -6.98 3.64
N TYR A 13 -1.15 -8.21 4.10
CA TYR A 13 0.10 -8.82 4.47
C TYR A 13 0.59 -9.66 3.29
N ILE A 14 1.70 -9.24 2.70
CA ILE A 14 2.29 -9.86 1.51
C ILE A 14 3.63 -10.50 1.90
N PRO A 15 3.89 -11.77 1.57
CA PRO A 15 5.16 -12.43 1.84
C PRO A 15 6.24 -11.90 0.87
N SER A 16 6.76 -10.71 1.14
CA SER A 16 7.75 -10.04 0.29
C SER A 16 9.06 -9.81 1.05
N GLY A 17 9.87 -10.86 1.19
CA GLY A 17 11.18 -10.79 1.84
C GLY A 17 11.73 -12.16 2.24
N PRO A 18 13.00 -12.24 2.69
CA PRO A 18 13.60 -13.51 3.13
C PRO A 18 12.94 -14.09 4.39
N LYS A 19 12.22 -13.29 5.18
CA LYS A 19 11.45 -13.72 6.35
C LYS A 19 10.18 -12.88 6.52
N GLY A 20 9.02 -13.55 6.56
CA GLY A 20 7.76 -12.97 7.03
C GLY A 20 6.95 -12.22 5.99
N GLU A 21 5.88 -11.60 6.49
CA GLU A 21 4.97 -10.76 5.70
C GLU A 21 5.31 -9.28 5.89
N HIS A 22 5.06 -8.47 4.88
CA HIS A 22 5.14 -7.01 4.92
C HIS A 22 3.74 -6.43 4.78
N LEU A 23 3.49 -5.33 5.49
CA LEU A 23 2.24 -4.59 5.42
C LEU A 23 2.23 -3.72 4.16
N PHE A 24 1.15 -3.83 3.39
CA PHE A 24 0.83 -2.96 2.26
C PHE A 24 -0.50 -2.26 2.52
N VAL A 25 -0.60 -1.00 2.10
CA VAL A 25 -1.82 -0.19 2.22
C VAL A 25 -2.31 0.20 0.83
N VAL A 26 -3.60 0.04 0.56
CA VAL A 26 -4.24 0.57 -0.66
C VAL A 26 -4.45 2.07 -0.50
N ILE A 27 -3.81 2.88 -1.33
CA ILE A 27 -3.79 4.35 -1.17
C ILE A 27 -4.40 5.12 -2.34
N LEU A 28 -4.51 4.53 -3.54
CA LEU A 28 -5.22 5.13 -4.68
C LEU A 28 -6.03 4.07 -5.43
N GLY A 29 -7.06 4.53 -6.14
CA GLY A 29 -7.95 3.72 -6.97
C GLY A 29 -9.39 3.70 -6.43
N PRO A 30 -10.33 3.04 -7.14
CA PRO A 30 -10.12 2.39 -8.45
C PRO A 30 -9.87 3.41 -9.57
N LYS A 31 -9.00 3.06 -10.52
CA LYS A 31 -8.82 3.80 -11.79
C LYS A 31 -8.82 2.83 -12.97
N LEU A 32 -9.51 3.20 -14.05
CA LEU A 32 -9.47 2.48 -15.31
C LEU A 32 -8.42 3.14 -16.22
N LEU A 33 -7.46 2.37 -16.72
CA LEU A 33 -6.44 2.86 -17.64
C LEU A 33 -6.52 2.08 -18.96
N SER A 34 -6.69 2.79 -20.07
CA SER A 34 -6.81 2.18 -21.41
C SER A 34 -5.63 1.28 -21.76
N SER A 35 -4.42 1.61 -21.29
CA SER A 35 -3.20 0.84 -21.47
C SER A 35 -3.18 -0.52 -20.75
N TYR A 36 -4.06 -0.74 -19.79
CA TYR A 36 -4.16 -1.97 -18.97
C TYR A 36 -5.51 -2.69 -19.17
N GLY A 37 -6.28 -2.32 -20.20
CA GLY A 37 -7.59 -2.88 -20.48
C GLY A 37 -8.70 -2.39 -19.54
N GLN A 38 -9.83 -3.09 -19.51
CA GLN A 38 -10.99 -2.74 -18.68
C GLN A 38 -10.91 -3.32 -17.26
N GLN A 39 -9.77 -3.14 -16.59
CA GLN A 39 -9.56 -3.61 -15.23
C GLN A 39 -9.45 -2.43 -14.26
N GLU A 40 -10.12 -2.54 -13.11
CA GLU A 40 -9.95 -1.59 -12.00
C GLU A 40 -8.56 -1.76 -11.39
N LEU A 41 -7.77 -0.70 -11.45
CA LEU A 41 -6.42 -0.64 -10.92
C LEU A 41 -6.37 0.14 -9.61
N TYR A 42 -5.49 -0.29 -8.72
CA TYR A 42 -5.24 0.29 -7.41
C TYR A 42 -3.74 0.47 -7.21
N VAL A 43 -3.35 1.48 -6.43
CA VAL A 43 -1.97 1.63 -5.97
C VAL A 43 -1.88 1.15 -4.53
N ILE A 44 -0.97 0.22 -4.29
CA ILE A 44 -0.60 -0.23 -2.96
C ILE A 44 0.82 0.23 -2.61
N VAL A 45 1.05 0.57 -1.35
CA VAL A 45 2.36 1.02 -0.86
C VAL A 45 2.82 0.15 0.30
N PRO A 46 4.06 -0.39 0.25
CA PRO A 46 4.64 -1.11 1.37
C PRO A 46 4.98 -0.17 2.53
N ILE A 47 4.80 -0.69 3.74
CA ILE A 47 5.30 -0.06 4.97
C ILE A 47 6.59 -0.77 5.39
N CYS A 48 7.65 0.03 5.55
CA CYS A 48 8.99 -0.43 5.86
C CYS A 48 9.41 0.07 7.25
N SER A 49 10.31 -0.67 7.89
CA SER A 49 10.89 -0.24 9.18
C SER A 49 11.79 0.97 8.96
N ALA A 50 11.66 2.01 9.79
CA ALA A 50 12.49 3.19 9.66
C ALA A 50 13.95 2.86 9.97
N ILE A 51 14.84 3.40 9.15
CA ILE A 51 16.28 3.34 9.38
C ILE A 51 16.65 4.46 10.35
N PRO A 52 17.31 4.18 11.49
CA PRO A 52 17.71 5.20 12.45
C PRO A 52 18.57 6.28 11.80
N ASN A 53 18.38 7.53 12.23
CA ASN A 53 19.12 8.71 11.74
C ASN A 53 18.94 9.02 10.25
N ILE A 54 17.90 8.49 9.61
CA ILE A 54 17.50 8.84 8.25
C ILE A 54 16.10 9.46 8.28
N GLU A 55 15.95 10.61 7.62
CA GLU A 55 14.64 11.22 7.41
C GLU A 55 13.88 10.48 6.29
N HIS A 56 12.63 10.10 6.57
CA HIS A 56 11.76 9.38 5.62
C HIS A 56 10.59 10.29 5.21
N GLU A 57 10.11 10.20 3.96
CA GLU A 57 9.08 11.10 3.39
C GLU A 57 7.69 10.95 4.05
N CYS A 58 7.43 9.81 4.69
CA CYS A 58 6.18 9.54 5.40
C CYS A 58 6.47 8.66 6.62
N PRO A 59 7.02 9.23 7.72
CA PRO A 59 7.25 8.45 8.92
C PRO A 59 5.92 8.03 9.54
N LEU A 60 5.87 6.84 10.12
CA LEU A 60 4.72 6.24 10.79
C LEU A 60 5.20 5.65 12.11
N ASP A 61 4.39 5.79 13.15
CA ASP A 61 4.70 5.27 14.48
C ASP A 61 3.84 4.02 14.80
N PRO A 62 4.14 3.27 15.88
CA PRO A 62 3.38 2.08 16.26
C PRO A 62 1.88 2.28 16.51
N SER A 63 1.41 3.52 16.75
CA SER A 63 -0.02 3.80 16.94
C SER A 63 -0.80 3.84 15.62
N CYS A 64 -0.11 3.96 14.49
CA CYS A 64 -0.73 4.09 13.18
C CYS A 64 -1.42 2.80 12.70
N HIS A 65 -0.93 1.63 13.08
CA HIS A 65 -1.52 0.33 12.71
C HIS A 65 -0.99 -0.80 13.61
N PRO A 66 -1.81 -1.81 14.01
CA PRO A 66 -1.40 -2.85 14.98
C PRO A 66 -0.20 -3.73 14.56
N PHE A 67 0.08 -3.80 13.26
CA PHE A 67 1.26 -4.50 12.74
C PHE A 67 2.58 -3.77 13.06
N LEU A 68 2.53 -2.45 13.25
CA LEU A 68 3.72 -1.64 13.47
C LEU A 68 4.15 -1.76 14.93
N ARG A 69 5.35 -2.31 15.15
CA ARG A 69 5.94 -2.47 16.50
C ARG A 69 7.01 -1.44 16.82
N HIS A 70 7.49 -0.75 15.81
CA HIS A 70 8.55 0.24 15.86
C HIS A 70 8.31 1.28 14.76
N ASP A 71 9.04 2.40 14.86
CA ASP A 71 8.98 3.46 13.88
C ASP A 71 9.22 2.92 12.46
N SER A 72 8.35 3.33 11.56
CA SER A 72 8.20 2.81 10.21
C SER A 72 8.01 3.97 9.23
N TYR A 73 7.91 3.68 7.95
CA TYR A 73 7.58 4.68 6.93
C TYR A 73 6.87 4.04 5.74
N ALA A 74 6.08 4.83 5.02
CA ALA A 74 5.53 4.42 3.74
C ALA A 74 6.59 4.56 2.64
N ASP A 75 6.99 3.46 2.02
CA ASP A 75 8.04 3.46 0.99
C ASP A 75 7.44 3.66 -0.41
N PHE A 76 7.31 4.93 -0.81
CA PHE A 76 6.77 5.29 -2.11
C PHE A 76 7.64 4.80 -3.28
N SER A 77 8.93 4.54 -3.09
CA SER A 77 9.77 4.01 -4.18
C SER A 77 9.43 2.57 -4.57
N ASN A 78 8.80 1.83 -3.66
CA ASN A 78 8.34 0.46 -3.89
C ASN A 78 6.81 0.34 -4.02
N ALA A 79 6.14 1.46 -4.29
CA ALA A 79 4.71 1.46 -4.62
C ALA A 79 4.42 0.60 -5.87
N GLN A 80 3.26 -0.07 -5.87
CA GLN A 80 2.88 -1.01 -6.94
C GLN A 80 1.47 -0.71 -7.44
N ILE A 81 1.27 -0.85 -8.75
CA ILE A 81 -0.08 -0.91 -9.35
C ILE A 81 -0.52 -2.37 -9.37
N ARG A 82 -1.72 -2.65 -8.88
CA ARG A 82 -2.35 -3.96 -8.91
C ARG A 82 -3.77 -3.86 -9.45
N ASN A 83 -4.19 -4.84 -10.23
CA ASN A 83 -5.58 -4.93 -10.65
C ASN A 83 -6.44 -5.57 -9.52
N LYS A 84 -7.74 -5.30 -9.55
CA LYS A 84 -8.70 -5.84 -8.58
C LYS A 84 -8.71 -7.36 -8.52
N SER A 85 -8.71 -8.01 -9.68
CA SER A 85 -8.79 -9.48 -9.77
C SER A 85 -7.63 -10.15 -9.04
N ASP A 86 -6.40 -9.69 -9.27
CA ASP A 86 -5.20 -10.20 -8.63
C ASP A 86 -5.27 -10.03 -7.11
N LEU A 87 -5.63 -8.82 -6.64
CA LEU A 87 -5.72 -8.54 -5.21
C LEU A 87 -6.74 -9.47 -4.54
N CYS A 88 -7.93 -9.61 -5.11
CA CYS A 88 -8.98 -10.48 -4.59
C CYS A 88 -8.59 -11.96 -4.67
N GLU A 89 -7.98 -12.39 -5.78
CA GLU A 89 -7.58 -13.78 -6.02
C GLU A 89 -6.46 -14.20 -5.07
N TYR A 90 -5.45 -13.36 -4.85
CA TYR A 90 -4.36 -13.68 -3.94
C TYR A 90 -4.84 -13.80 -2.49
N VAL A 91 -5.80 -12.98 -2.07
CA VAL A 91 -6.42 -13.12 -0.75
C VAL A 91 -7.30 -14.38 -0.70
N ALA A 92 -8.10 -14.64 -1.72
CA ALA A 92 -8.98 -15.81 -1.77
C ALA A 92 -8.19 -17.14 -1.76
N LYS A 93 -7.03 -17.17 -2.42
CA LYS A 93 -6.11 -18.31 -2.43
C LYS A 93 -5.22 -18.41 -1.19
N SER A 94 -5.41 -17.53 -0.20
CA SER A 94 -4.57 -17.46 1.01
C SER A 94 -3.08 -17.27 0.72
N LEU A 95 -2.75 -16.69 -0.44
CA LEU A 95 -1.38 -16.31 -0.79
C LEU A 95 -1.01 -15.01 -0.07
N TRP A 96 -1.98 -14.10 0.05
CA TRP A 96 -1.91 -12.88 0.87
C TRP A 96 -2.97 -12.93 1.95
N ARG A 97 -2.71 -12.23 3.06
CA ARG A 97 -3.65 -12.16 4.18
C ARG A 97 -4.17 -10.73 4.30
N ALA A 98 -5.50 -10.58 4.42
CA ALA A 98 -6.07 -9.28 4.72
C ALA A 98 -5.64 -8.80 6.11
N GLY A 99 -5.30 -7.51 6.22
CA GLY A 99 -4.98 -6.88 7.50
C GLY A 99 -6.10 -6.00 8.04
N GLU A 100 -5.82 -5.37 9.18
CA GLU A 100 -6.70 -4.35 9.73
C GLU A 100 -6.61 -3.08 8.87
N ASP A 101 -7.71 -2.37 8.74
CA ASP A 101 -7.71 -1.14 7.95
C ASP A 101 -6.91 -0.06 8.68
N VAL A 102 -6.19 0.78 7.94
CA VAL A 102 -5.63 1.99 8.55
C VAL A 102 -6.74 3.01 8.81
N SER A 103 -6.57 3.82 9.85
CA SER A 103 -7.50 4.92 10.12
C SER A 103 -7.51 5.94 8.97
N ALA A 104 -8.60 6.68 8.83
CA ALA A 104 -8.70 7.76 7.84
C ALA A 104 -7.58 8.81 8.02
N ALA A 105 -7.16 9.10 9.25
CA ALA A 105 -6.07 10.01 9.53
C ALA A 105 -4.73 9.50 8.98
N VAL A 106 -4.44 8.22 9.15
CA VAL A 106 -3.22 7.58 8.62
C VAL A 106 -3.27 7.52 7.09
N LEU A 107 -4.41 7.16 6.50
CA LEU A 107 -4.61 7.16 5.06
C LEU A 107 -4.38 8.55 4.44
N ASN A 108 -4.94 9.60 5.05
CA ASN A 108 -4.76 10.97 4.59
C ASN A 108 -3.29 11.38 4.66
N ARG A 109 -2.61 11.07 5.77
CA ARG A 109 -1.17 11.32 5.94
C ARG A 109 -0.34 10.65 4.84
N ILE A 110 -0.59 9.38 4.55
CA ILE A 110 0.14 8.64 3.50
C ILE A 110 -0.14 9.25 2.13
N THR A 111 -1.40 9.56 1.84
CA THR A 111 -1.81 10.16 0.56
C THR A 111 -1.20 11.55 0.35
N GLU A 112 -1.21 12.42 1.37
CA GLU A 112 -0.58 13.74 1.29
C GLU A 112 0.94 13.67 1.12
N SER A 113 1.60 12.76 1.83
CA SER A 113 3.03 12.51 1.65
C SER A 113 3.36 11.97 0.26
N LEU A 114 2.49 11.14 -0.32
CA LEU A 114 2.64 10.67 -1.71
C LEU A 114 2.71 11.86 -2.66
N PHE A 115 1.73 12.77 -2.65
CA PHE A 115 1.73 13.92 -3.59
C PHE A 115 2.97 14.84 -3.47
N LYS A 116 3.69 14.81 -2.34
CA LYS A 116 4.93 15.57 -2.12
C LYS A 116 6.20 14.78 -2.46
N SER A 117 6.11 13.45 -2.52
CA SER A 117 7.25 12.55 -2.69
C SER A 117 7.89 12.71 -4.07
N LYS A 118 9.22 12.71 -4.09
CA LYS A 118 10.02 12.66 -5.34
C LYS A 118 10.39 11.24 -5.73
N ARG A 119 10.12 10.25 -4.86
CA ARG A 119 10.56 8.86 -4.99
C ARG A 119 9.55 7.96 -5.68
N ILE A 120 8.37 8.49 -6.02
CA ILE A 120 7.30 7.71 -6.67
C ILE A 120 7.76 7.22 -8.05
N PRO A 121 7.54 5.94 -8.38
CA PRO A 121 7.81 5.42 -9.71
C PRO A 121 7.13 6.23 -10.81
N ARG A 122 7.88 6.53 -11.87
CA ARG A 122 7.41 7.40 -12.97
C ARG A 122 6.08 6.93 -13.58
N TYR A 123 5.87 5.62 -13.70
CA TYR A 123 4.64 5.07 -14.26
C TYR A 123 3.43 5.35 -13.35
N ILE A 124 3.56 5.27 -12.03
CA ILE A 124 2.51 5.66 -11.07
C ILE A 124 2.23 7.15 -11.18
N LYS A 125 3.29 7.98 -11.21
CA LYS A 125 3.12 9.42 -11.35
C LYS A 125 2.43 9.83 -12.65
N ARG A 126 2.71 9.15 -13.77
CA ARG A 126 2.06 9.41 -15.07
C ARG A 126 0.60 8.95 -15.08
N ASP A 127 0.34 7.79 -14.46
CA ASP A 127 -0.91 7.07 -14.66
C ASP A 127 -1.94 7.35 -13.56
N PHE A 128 -1.52 7.78 -12.36
CA PHE A 128 -2.38 7.96 -11.18
C PHE A 128 -2.37 9.37 -10.59
N LEU A 129 -1.31 10.15 -10.80
CA LEU A 129 -1.16 11.52 -10.31
C LEU A 129 -1.23 12.53 -11.45
#